data_AF-A0AA89B7G6-F1
#
_entry.id   AF-A0AA89B7G6-F1
#
_cell.length_a   1.000
_cell.length_b   1.000
_cell.length_c   1.000
_cell.angle_alpha   90.00
_cell.angle_beta   90.00
_cell.angle_gamma   90.00
#
_symmetry.space_group_name_H-M   'P 1'
#
loop_
_entity.id
_entity.type
_entity.pdbx_description
1 polymer ?
#
loop_
_entity_poly.entity_id
_entity_poly.type
_entity_poly.pdbx_seq_one_letter_code
_entity_poly.pdbx_strand_id
1 'polypeptide(L)'
;FSNLPVFAAHMKADYDIKVSGVEISPFPVARGKETTFSIAASTSSPQFFYKAVSGGKLIIDVSYFGWQIHSESHDLCSETSCPVSVGDFMISHSQVLPGFTPPVSHFYSLETYVARCKQGSYSLKMRMVDDKKHQLTCIGFDFSIGFVASDNVAES
;
A
#
# COMPACT_ATOMS: atom_id res chain seq x y z
N PHE A 1 -2.91 12.40 10.99
CA PHE A 1 -2.91 10.97 11.31
C PHE A 1 -4.20 10.35 10.81
N SER A 2 -4.19 9.82 9.60
CA SER A 2 -5.34 9.16 8.97
C SER A 2 -5.01 7.67 8.85
N ASN A 3 -5.52 6.88 9.79
CA ASN A 3 -5.50 5.42 9.68
C ASN A 3 -6.51 5.03 8.59
N LEU A 4 -6.01 4.58 7.43
CA LEU A 4 -6.90 4.09 6.38
C LEU A 4 -7.41 2.68 6.73
N PRO A 5 -8.65 2.34 6.33
CA PRO A 5 -9.12 0.97 6.45
C PRO A 5 -8.23 0.06 5.60
N VAL A 6 -7.45 -0.78 6.28
CA VAL A 6 -6.62 -1.82 5.64
C VAL A 6 -7.50 -3.03 5.38
N PHE A 7 -7.56 -3.47 4.12
CA PHE A 7 -8.20 -4.73 3.78
C PHE A 7 -7.11 -5.79 3.62
N ALA A 8 -7.11 -6.81 4.49
CA ALA A 8 -6.33 -8.00 4.21
C ALA A 8 -6.89 -8.64 2.94
N ALA A 9 -6.07 -8.70 1.88
CA ALA A 9 -6.53 -9.19 0.57
C ALA A 9 -6.98 -10.66 0.61
N HIS A 10 -6.62 -11.38 1.68
CA HIS A 10 -7.23 -12.65 2.07
C HIS A 10 -7.55 -12.65 3.56
N MET A 11 -8.81 -12.36 3.91
CA MET A 11 -9.31 -12.35 5.31
C MET A 11 -9.31 -13.75 5.98
N LYS A 12 -8.87 -14.81 5.29
CA LYS A 12 -8.91 -16.22 5.76
C LYS A 12 -7.55 -16.93 5.79
N ALA A 13 -6.46 -16.26 5.45
CA ALA A 13 -5.12 -16.88 5.49
C ALA A 13 -4.43 -16.51 6.81
N ASP A 14 -3.96 -17.53 7.53
CA ASP A 14 -3.13 -17.33 8.73
C ASP A 14 -1.71 -17.03 8.24
N TYR A 15 -1.40 -15.74 8.11
CA TYR A 15 -0.13 -15.23 7.63
C TYR A 15 0.89 -15.11 8.78
N ASP A 16 2.16 -15.41 8.47
CA ASP A 16 3.27 -15.24 9.43
C ASP A 16 3.42 -13.78 9.89
N ILE A 17 3.01 -12.82 9.04
CA ILE A 17 2.98 -11.38 9.33
C ILE A 17 1.54 -10.86 9.33
N LYS A 18 1.13 -10.27 10.46
CA LYS A 18 -0.13 -9.55 10.64
C LYS A 18 0.09 -8.07 10.45
N VAL A 19 -0.81 -7.43 9.71
CA VAL A 19 -0.77 -5.98 9.50
C VAL A 19 -1.83 -5.34 10.38
N SER A 20 -1.43 -4.38 11.20
CA SER A 20 -2.30 -3.67 12.15
C SER A 20 -2.80 -2.34 11.60
N GLY A 21 -2.08 -1.72 10.66
CA GLY A 21 -2.48 -0.45 10.07
C GLY A 21 -1.60 0.01 8.90
N VAL A 22 -2.13 0.94 8.14
CA VAL A 22 -1.40 1.69 7.11
C VAL A 22 -1.62 3.17 7.35
N GLU A 23 -0.53 3.91 7.38
CA GLU A 23 -0.49 5.35 7.43
C GLU A 23 0.05 5.90 6.11
N ILE A 24 -0.54 7.00 5.64
CA ILE A 24 -0.10 7.72 4.45
C ILE A 24 0.22 9.16 4.83
N SER A 25 1.38 9.65 4.40
CA SER A 25 1.81 11.02 4.61
C SER A 25 2.38 11.62 3.33
N PRO A 26 1.95 12.82 2.89
CA PRO A 26 0.89 13.64 3.47
C PRO A 26 -0.50 13.08 3.17
N PHE A 27 -1.47 13.42 4.02
CA PHE A 27 -2.89 13.16 3.79
C PHE A 27 -3.70 14.47 3.80
N PRO A 28 -4.54 14.76 2.78
CA PRO A 28 -4.78 13.97 1.58
C PRO A 28 -3.54 13.91 0.68
N VAL A 29 -3.42 12.82 -0.08
CA VAL A 29 -2.29 12.60 -0.98
C VAL A 29 -2.21 13.70 -2.04
N ALA A 30 -1.04 14.31 -2.19
CA ALA A 30 -0.81 15.42 -3.13
C ALA A 30 -0.21 14.91 -4.45
N ARG A 31 -0.70 15.48 -5.55
CA ARG A 31 -0.25 15.17 -6.91
C ARG A 31 1.21 15.58 -7.12
N GLY A 32 2.01 14.71 -7.74
CA GLY A 32 3.39 15.03 -8.12
C GLY A 32 4.32 15.30 -6.93
N LYS A 33 3.87 15.00 -5.70
CA LYS A 33 4.67 15.10 -4.49
C LYS A 33 5.00 13.71 -3.99
N GLU A 34 6.13 13.61 -3.30
CA GLU A 34 6.50 12.40 -2.58
C GLU A 34 5.42 12.07 -1.55
N THR A 35 5.02 10.80 -1.51
CA THR A 35 4.07 10.26 -0.55
C THR A 35 4.71 9.04 0.09
N THR A 36 4.73 9.03 1.42
CA THR A 36 5.23 7.92 2.22
C THR A 36 4.06 7.06 2.70
N PHE A 37 4.18 5.76 2.47
CA PHE A 37 3.31 4.72 3.00
C PHE A 37 4.04 4.01 4.14
N SER A 38 3.49 4.08 5.35
CA SER A 38 4.02 3.39 6.53
C SER A 38 3.07 2.28 6.95
N ILE A 39 3.56 1.05 7.01
CA ILE A 39 2.77 -0.14 7.34
C ILE A 39 3.22 -0.63 8.71
N ALA A 40 2.31 -0.60 9.67
CA ALA A 40 2.51 -1.22 10.96
C ALA A 40 2.17 -2.71 10.84
N ALA A 41 3.15 -3.55 11.13
CA ALA A 41 3.02 -5.00 11.02
C ALA A 41 3.66 -5.69 12.23
N SER A 42 3.26 -6.92 12.48
CA SER A 42 3.82 -7.75 13.52
C SER A 42 3.95 -9.18 13.05
N THR A 43 5.04 -9.83 13.43
CA THR A 43 5.19 -11.26 13.18
C THR A 43 4.36 -12.00 14.23
N SER A 44 3.38 -12.80 13.82
CA SER A 44 2.62 -13.63 14.76
C SER A 44 2.96 -15.09 14.57
N SER A 45 3.38 -15.76 15.64
CA SER A 45 3.30 -17.21 15.73
C SER A 45 2.83 -17.61 17.14
N PRO A 46 1.95 -18.61 17.26
CA PRO A 46 1.74 -19.30 18.52
C PRO A 46 3.01 -20.09 18.88
N GLN A 47 3.47 -19.90 20.12
CA GLN A 47 4.52 -20.59 20.85
C GLN A 47 4.92 -21.97 20.28
N PHE A 48 6.03 -22.05 19.51
CA PHE A 48 7.13 -23.03 19.70
C PHE A 48 8.26 -22.94 18.64
N PHE A 49 8.04 -22.32 17.47
CA PHE A 49 9.07 -22.10 16.45
C PHE A 49 8.90 -20.71 15.82
N TYR A 50 9.59 -19.69 16.36
CA TYR A 50 9.68 -18.38 15.73
C TYR A 50 10.64 -18.47 14.54
N LYS A 51 10.26 -17.92 13.39
CA LYS A 51 11.16 -17.80 12.23
C LYS A 51 11.38 -16.32 11.96
N ALA A 52 12.53 -15.81 12.40
CA ALA A 52 12.97 -14.48 11.99
C ALA A 52 13.02 -14.42 10.46
N VAL A 53 12.47 -13.36 9.88
CA VAL A 53 12.51 -13.17 8.42
C VAL A 53 13.90 -12.67 8.08
N SER A 54 14.76 -13.58 7.62
CA SER A 54 16.16 -13.29 7.25
C SER A 54 16.28 -12.40 6.02
N GLY A 55 15.28 -12.44 5.15
CA GLY A 55 15.28 -11.83 3.84
C GLY A 55 13.98 -12.09 3.10
N GLY A 56 13.80 -11.41 1.98
CA GLY A 56 12.61 -11.52 1.17
C GLY A 56 12.43 -10.35 0.23
N LYS A 57 11.25 -10.28 -0.38
CA LYS A 57 10.85 -9.17 -1.26
C LYS A 57 9.54 -8.54 -0.82
N LEU A 58 9.49 -7.22 -0.93
CA LEU A 58 8.27 -6.42 -0.89
C LEU A 58 7.83 -6.15 -2.34
N ILE A 59 6.69 -6.68 -2.74
CA ILE A 59 6.09 -6.46 -4.05
C ILE A 59 4.91 -5.52 -3.89
N ILE A 60 4.93 -4.41 -4.62
CA ILE A 60 3.89 -3.37 -4.58
C ILE A 60 3.22 -3.32 -5.95
N ASP A 61 1.91 -3.53 -5.99
CA ASP A 61 1.08 -3.44 -7.17
C ASP A 61 0.13 -2.26 -7.03
N VAL A 62 0.18 -1.32 -7.97
CA VAL A 62 -0.72 -0.17 -8.01
C VAL A 62 -1.74 -0.37 -9.12
N SER A 63 -3.01 -0.29 -8.77
CA SER A 63 -4.12 -0.35 -9.70
C SER A 63 -4.88 0.97 -9.73
N TYR A 64 -5.35 1.35 -10.91
CA TYR A 64 -6.23 2.48 -11.12
C TYR A 64 -7.51 1.99 -11.77
N PHE A 65 -8.66 2.18 -11.12
CA PHE A 65 -9.96 1.66 -11.58
C PHE A 65 -9.94 0.14 -11.91
N GLY A 66 -9.20 -0.65 -11.13
CA GLY A 66 -9.12 -2.10 -11.29
C GLY A 66 -8.11 -2.58 -12.34
N TRP A 67 -7.49 -1.68 -13.11
CA TRP A 67 -6.39 -2.00 -14.01
C TRP A 67 -5.06 -1.84 -13.29
N GLN A 68 -4.19 -2.84 -13.31
CA GLN A 68 -2.84 -2.74 -12.78
C GLN A 68 -2.01 -1.80 -13.68
N ILE A 69 -1.59 -0.66 -13.15
CA ILE A 69 -0.83 0.36 -13.88
C ILE A 69 0.65 0.37 -13.51
N HIS A 70 1.01 -0.20 -12.36
CA HIS A 70 2.39 -0.26 -11.89
C HIS A 70 2.63 -1.50 -11.04
N SER A 71 3.86 -1.99 -11.08
CA SER A 71 4.36 -3.05 -10.21
C SER A 71 5.83 -2.79 -9.94
N GLU A 72 6.22 -2.85 -8.68
CA GLU A 72 7.61 -2.74 -8.25
C GLU A 72 7.94 -3.84 -7.24
N SER A 73 9.20 -4.21 -7.18
CA SER A 73 9.70 -5.23 -6.28
C SER A 73 10.98 -4.73 -5.63
N HIS A 74 10.92 -4.55 -4.32
CA HIS A 74 12.04 -4.11 -3.48
C HIS A 74 12.48 -5.26 -2.59
N ASP A 75 13.75 -5.24 -2.18
CA ASP A 75 14.22 -6.19 -1.18
C ASP A 75 13.63 -5.80 0.17
N LEU A 76 13.11 -6.77 0.92
CA LEU A 76 12.46 -6.48 2.20
C LEU A 76 13.42 -5.77 3.14
N CYS A 77 14.69 -6.20 3.14
CA CYS A 77 15.76 -5.66 3.97
C CYS A 77 16.27 -4.28 3.59
N SER A 78 15.89 -3.73 2.42
CA SER A 78 16.18 -2.32 2.13
C SER A 78 15.13 -1.40 2.74
N GLU A 79 13.92 -1.92 2.98
CA GLU A 79 12.77 -1.17 3.53
C GLU A 79 12.57 -1.41 5.04
N THR A 80 13.32 -2.36 5.63
CA THR A 80 13.28 -2.69 7.06
C THR A 80 14.61 -3.23 7.56
N SER A 81 14.80 -3.28 8.87
CA SER A 81 16.01 -3.85 9.48
C SER A 81 15.96 -5.38 9.45
N CYS A 82 16.85 -6.01 8.69
CA CYS A 82 16.98 -7.46 8.66
C CYS A 82 18.05 -8.01 9.63
N PRO A 83 17.81 -9.19 10.24
CA PRO A 83 16.58 -9.98 10.15
C PRO A 83 15.42 -9.30 10.88
N VAL A 84 14.21 -9.36 10.30
CA VAL A 84 13.01 -8.78 10.94
C VAL A 84 12.80 -9.54 12.25
N SER A 85 12.95 -8.80 13.35
CA SER A 85 12.83 -9.35 14.70
C SER A 85 11.39 -9.67 15.04
N VAL A 86 11.21 -10.58 16.00
CA VAL A 86 9.88 -10.94 16.48
C VAL A 86 9.23 -9.74 17.18
N GLY A 87 7.99 -9.47 16.83
CA GLY A 87 7.20 -8.38 17.43
C GLY A 87 6.75 -7.38 16.38
N ASP A 88 6.49 -6.15 16.83
CA ASP A 88 6.02 -5.07 15.99
C ASP A 88 7.17 -4.44 15.21
N PHE A 89 6.94 -4.18 13.93
CA PHE A 89 7.85 -3.50 13.04
C PHE A 89 7.08 -2.61 12.07
N MET A 90 7.81 -1.70 11.43
CA MET A 90 7.26 -0.76 10.46
C MET A 90 8.01 -0.88 9.14
N ILE A 91 7.28 -0.84 8.04
CA ILE A 91 7.82 -0.75 6.68
C ILE A 91 7.39 0.60 6.13
N SER A 92 8.34 1.41 5.68
CA SER A 92 8.08 2.75 5.16
C SER A 92 8.60 2.86 3.74
N HIS A 93 7.73 3.15 2.78
CA HIS A 93 8.11 3.32 1.38
C HIS A 93 7.64 4.69 0.87
N SER A 94 8.56 5.45 0.28
CA SER A 94 8.28 6.78 -0.30
C SER A 94 8.32 6.71 -1.82
N GLN A 95 7.28 7.22 -2.46
CA GLN A 95 7.22 7.31 -3.93
C GLN A 95 6.52 8.59 -4.37
N VAL A 96 6.96 9.14 -5.50
CA VAL A 96 6.30 10.27 -6.14
C VAL A 96 5.09 9.75 -6.91
N LEU A 97 3.90 10.16 -6.50
CA LEU A 97 2.67 9.75 -7.16
C LEU A 97 2.39 10.62 -8.39
N PRO A 98 1.76 10.05 -9.44
CA PRO A 98 1.56 10.75 -10.70
C PRO A 98 0.84 12.08 -10.50
N GLY A 99 1.40 13.15 -11.09
CA GLY A 99 0.83 14.49 -11.05
C GLY A 99 -0.51 14.61 -11.78
N PHE A 100 -0.76 13.70 -12.72
CA PHE A 100 -1.99 13.63 -13.48
C PHE A 100 -2.66 12.27 -13.26
N THR A 101 -3.82 12.30 -12.64
CA THR A 101 -4.73 11.15 -12.63
C THR A 101 -5.58 11.27 -13.90
N PRO A 102 -5.57 10.30 -14.83
CA PRO A 102 -6.35 10.40 -16.05
C PRO A 102 -7.81 10.71 -15.70
N PRO A 103 -8.48 11.68 -16.36
CA PRO A 103 -9.90 11.80 -16.21
C PRO A 103 -10.52 10.46 -16.63
N VAL A 104 -11.49 9.96 -15.87
CA VAL A 104 -12.39 8.91 -16.34
C VAL A 104 -13.21 9.51 -17.49
N SER A 105 -12.61 9.58 -18.68
CA SER A 105 -13.31 9.98 -19.88
C SER A 105 -14.37 8.93 -20.13
N HIS A 106 -15.63 9.34 -19.98
CA HIS A 106 -16.85 8.66 -20.41
C HIS A 106 -16.61 7.45 -21.33
N PHE A 107 -16.33 6.30 -20.75
CA PHE A 107 -16.36 5.03 -21.45
C PHE A 107 -16.97 4.01 -20.50
N TYR A 108 -18.28 4.18 -20.27
CA TYR A 108 -19.14 3.09 -19.85
C TYR A 108 -20.32 3.03 -20.82
N SER A 109 -20.35 1.91 -21.54
CA SER A 109 -21.58 1.16 -21.78
C SER A 109 -22.49 1.20 -20.56
N LEU A 110 -23.81 1.31 -20.78
CA LEU A 110 -24.83 1.28 -19.74
C LEU A 110 -24.64 0.12 -18.74
N GLU A 111 -23.99 0.37 -17.61
CA GLU A 111 -24.23 -0.35 -16.34
C GLU A 111 -24.15 0.63 -15.18
N THR A 112 -25.23 1.38 -15.04
CA THR A 112 -25.47 2.41 -14.03
C THR A 112 -25.83 1.77 -12.68
N TYR A 113 -24.84 1.27 -11.92
CA TYR A 113 -25.04 0.93 -10.50
C TYR A 113 -23.79 1.01 -9.60
N VAL A 114 -22.56 1.04 -10.14
CA VAL A 114 -21.33 0.93 -9.32
C VAL A 114 -20.72 2.30 -8.91
N ALA A 115 -21.27 3.42 -9.41
CA ALA A 115 -20.65 4.75 -9.26
C ALA A 115 -21.00 5.51 -7.96
N ARG A 116 -21.62 4.90 -6.95
CA ARG A 116 -21.97 5.58 -5.69
C ARG A 116 -21.08 5.25 -4.48
N CYS A 117 -20.09 4.38 -4.63
CA CYS A 117 -19.16 4.05 -3.54
C CYS A 117 -17.72 3.86 -4.03
N LYS A 118 -17.05 4.88 -4.60
CA LYS A 118 -15.56 4.85 -4.72
C LYS A 118 -14.95 6.24 -4.65
N GLN A 119 -14.68 6.70 -3.43
CA GLN A 119 -13.75 7.80 -3.16
C GLN A 119 -12.29 7.30 -3.08
N GLY A 120 -11.95 6.28 -3.88
CA GLY A 120 -10.60 5.76 -4.07
C GLY A 120 -10.44 5.38 -5.53
N SER A 121 -9.61 6.12 -6.27
CA SER A 121 -9.31 5.82 -7.68
C SER A 121 -8.10 4.91 -7.82
N TYR A 122 -7.24 4.87 -6.81
CA TYR A 122 -6.06 4.03 -6.72
C TYR A 122 -6.23 2.96 -5.65
N SER A 123 -5.81 1.75 -5.98
CA SER A 123 -5.68 0.63 -5.06
C SER A 123 -4.21 0.23 -5.01
N LEU A 124 -3.65 0.16 -3.81
CA LEU A 124 -2.30 -0.33 -3.59
C LEU A 124 -2.39 -1.70 -2.93
N LYS A 125 -1.76 -2.70 -3.54
CA LYS A 125 -1.66 -4.07 -3.04
C LYS A 125 -0.21 -4.38 -2.74
N MET A 126 0.07 -4.80 -1.52
CA MET A 126 1.41 -5.13 -1.06
C MET A 126 1.49 -6.60 -0.71
N ARG A 127 2.57 -7.25 -1.15
CA ARG A 127 2.87 -8.65 -0.86
C ARG A 127 4.28 -8.75 -0.31
N MET A 128 4.44 -9.41 0.83
CA MET A 128 5.74 -9.78 1.35
C MET A 128 5.95 -11.27 1.12
N VAL A 129 7.09 -11.62 0.54
CA VAL A 129 7.49 -13.00 0.30
C VAL A 129 8.88 -13.25 0.88
N ASP A 130 9.10 -14.40 1.51
CA ASP A 130 10.45 -14.77 1.96
C ASP A 130 11.33 -15.23 0.78
N ASP A 131 12.62 -15.49 1.04
CA ASP A 131 13.56 -15.99 0.02
C ASP A 131 13.14 -17.33 -0.61
N LYS A 132 12.27 -18.09 0.06
CA LYS A 132 11.69 -19.35 -0.45
C LYS A 132 10.40 -19.11 -1.24
N LYS A 133 10.06 -17.85 -1.51
CA LYS A 133 8.82 -17.41 -2.16
C LYS A 133 7.55 -17.76 -1.36
N HIS A 134 7.68 -18.02 -0.06
CA HIS A 134 6.54 -18.18 0.82
C HIS A 134 5.91 -16.81 1.09
N GLN A 135 4.61 -16.66 0.84
CA GLN A 135 3.91 -15.41 1.07
C GLN A 135 3.69 -15.18 2.57
N LEU A 136 4.43 -14.23 3.12
CA LEU A 136 4.41 -13.88 4.54
C LEU A 136 3.21 -13.00 4.89
N THR A 137 2.77 -12.12 3.97
CA THR A 137 1.52 -11.36 4.09
C THR A 137 1.08 -10.79 2.74
N CYS A 138 -0.21 -10.46 2.62
CA CYS A 138 -0.78 -9.77 1.47
C CYS A 138 -1.90 -8.83 1.91
N ILE A 139 -1.70 -7.53 1.71
CA ILE A 139 -2.65 -6.47 2.08
C ILE A 139 -3.01 -5.62 0.86
N GLY A 140 -4.19 -5.01 0.91
CA GLY A 140 -4.62 -4.03 -0.07
C GLY A 140 -5.38 -2.88 0.61
N PHE A 141 -5.23 -1.68 0.09
CA PHE A 141 -6.03 -0.54 0.53
C PHE A 141 -6.26 0.42 -0.63
N ASP A 142 -7.38 1.12 -0.55
CA ASP A 142 -7.78 2.11 -1.54
C ASP A 142 -7.49 3.51 -1.00
N PHE A 143 -7.00 4.39 -1.88
CA PHE A 143 -6.79 5.79 -1.55
C PHE A 143 -7.16 6.71 -2.73
N SER A 144 -7.37 7.98 -2.41
CA SER A 144 -7.59 9.03 -3.40
C SER A 144 -6.47 10.04 -3.37
N ILE A 145 -6.07 10.49 -4.55
CA ILE A 145 -5.18 11.63 -4.72
C ILE A 145 -6.06 12.88 -4.77
N GLY A 146 -5.78 13.84 -3.89
CA GLY A 146 -6.53 15.10 -3.78
C GLY A 146 -6.56 15.89 -5.09
N PHE A 147 -7.64 16.64 -5.30
CA PHE A 147 -7.82 17.55 -6.45
C PHE A 147 -7.28 18.95 -6.20
N VAL A 148 -6.65 19.22 -5.04
CA VAL A 148 -6.20 20.57 -4.70
C VAL A 148 -5.02 20.92 -5.60
N ALA A 149 -5.27 21.79 -6.59
CA ALA A 149 -4.21 22.50 -7.27
C ALA A 149 -3.37 23.19 -6.18
N SER A 150 -2.06 22.98 -6.18
CA SER A 150 -1.21 23.94 -5.46
C SER A 150 -1.35 25.23 -6.24
N ASP A 151 -2.21 26.12 -5.77
CA ASP A 151 -2.13 27.51 -6.18
C ASP A 151 -0.72 27.96 -5.83
N ASN A 152 0.07 28.23 -6.87
CA ASN A 152 1.29 28.99 -6.75
C ASN A 152 0.87 30.37 -6.21
N VAL A 153 0.88 30.53 -4.88
CA VAL A 153 0.97 31.87 -4.31
C VAL A 153 2.41 32.30 -4.51
N ALA A 154 2.59 33.10 -5.56
CA ALA A 154 3.82 33.81 -5.85
C ALA A 154 4.30 34.55 -4.60
N GLU A 155 5.56 34.35 -4.24
CA GLU A 155 6.29 35.32 -3.43
C GLU A 155 7.18 36.11 -4.41
N SER A 156 6.71 37.31 -4.73
CA SER A 156 7.47 38.38 -5.38
C SER A 156 7.54 39.55 -4.44
#